data_AF-A0A8B8LGR0-F1
#
_entry.id   AF-A0A8B8LGR0-F1
#
_cell.length_a   1.000
_cell.length_b   1.000
_cell.length_c   1.000
_cell.angle_alpha   90.00
_cell.angle_beta   90.00
_cell.angle_gamma   90.00
#
_symmetry.space_group_name_H-M   'P 1'
#
loop_
_entity.id
_entity.type
_entity.pdbx_description
1 polymer ?
#
loop_
_entity_poly.entity_id
_entity_poly.type
_entity_poly.pdbx_seq_one_letter_code
_entity_poly.pdbx_strand_id
1 'polypeptide(L)'
;MYLKKPLWNEGTEFGKGDASGSDAKAHDYGAVGELVNSLHRQRVYREVTLALRTGLRDARAEFSFLRVRALRSILKFLRSVAESDSTIDLFVQTQSIPELQVVPVLFEHSLKESGDDYSDNRVGDLSHILGVEPKKLTSPSTDAEVALALRVLEGCCLLHPQSTALAHQHNAIQVLMNILSTRGVLEQGACLDALISLMVDSSSNQMDFEKCNGIMEVADLIRDKQGDENLRSCFVSHAMRTLGDLQYKS
;
A
#
# COMPACT_ATOMS: atom_id res chain seq x y z
N MET A 1 0.26 22.88 -1.49
CA MET A 1 -1.03 22.92 -2.20
C MET A 1 -2.13 22.50 -1.25
N TYR A 2 -3.04 23.41 -0.91
CA TYR A 2 -4.28 23.05 -0.23
C TYR A 2 -5.15 22.29 -1.24
N LEU A 3 -5.10 20.97 -1.18
CA LEU A 3 -6.02 20.14 -1.95
C LEU A 3 -7.41 20.36 -1.35
N LYS A 4 -8.38 20.76 -2.19
CA LYS A 4 -9.80 20.68 -1.84
C LYS A 4 -10.08 19.29 -1.25
N LYS A 5 -11.01 19.20 -0.30
CA LYS A 5 -11.44 17.89 0.22
C LYS A 5 -11.80 16.99 -0.96
N PRO A 6 -11.32 15.73 -0.98
CA PRO A 6 -11.65 14.82 -2.06
C PRO A 6 -13.17 14.62 -2.10
N LEU A 7 -13.74 14.57 -3.29
CA LEU A 7 -15.20 14.52 -3.43
C LEU A 7 -15.82 13.26 -2.84
N TRP A 8 -15.04 12.19 -2.71
CA TRP A 8 -15.49 10.96 -2.07
C TRP A 8 -15.56 11.04 -0.53
N ASN A 9 -15.13 12.15 0.07
CA ASN A 9 -15.37 12.45 1.48
C ASN A 9 -16.66 13.28 1.70
N GLU A 10 -17.34 13.71 0.63
CA GLU A 10 -18.62 14.39 0.71
C GLU A 10 -19.74 13.35 0.62
N GLY A 11 -20.43 13.10 1.74
CA GLY A 11 -21.62 12.26 1.74
C GLY A 11 -22.68 12.86 0.83
N THR A 12 -23.35 12.03 0.03
CA THR A 12 -24.50 12.43 -0.80
C THR A 12 -25.65 12.89 0.09
N GLU A 13 -25.68 14.16 0.48
CA GLU A 13 -26.82 14.81 1.13
C GLU A 13 -27.92 15.16 0.11
N PHE A 14 -28.44 14.16 -0.60
CA PHE A 14 -29.66 14.32 -1.38
C PHE A 14 -30.72 13.38 -0.80
N GLY A 15 -31.56 13.90 0.09
CA GLY A 15 -32.75 13.13 0.54
C GLY A 15 -33.38 13.44 1.90
N LYS A 16 -32.95 14.46 2.67
CA LYS A 16 -33.72 14.94 3.84
C LYS A 16 -34.53 16.18 3.46
N GLY A 17 -35.58 15.98 2.65
CA GLY A 17 -36.58 17.00 2.35
C GLY A 17 -37.96 16.41 2.55
N ASP A 18 -38.74 17.03 3.44
CA ASP A 18 -40.04 16.62 3.95
C ASP A 18 -40.96 15.90 2.96
N ALA A 19 -41.27 14.64 3.25
CA ALA A 19 -42.33 13.90 2.59
C ALA A 19 -43.70 14.33 3.15
N SER A 20 -44.31 15.32 2.50
CA SER A 20 -45.76 15.53 2.55
C SER A 20 -46.27 15.94 1.17
N GLY A 21 -46.86 14.98 0.45
CA GLY A 21 -47.82 15.25 -0.62
C GLY A 21 -47.59 14.55 -1.97
N SER A 22 -48.47 13.57 -2.25
CA SER A 22 -48.90 13.06 -3.58
C SER A 22 -48.04 12.02 -4.34
N ASP A 23 -48.59 10.80 -4.43
CA ASP A 23 -48.01 9.54 -4.95
C ASP A 23 -47.82 9.43 -6.48
N ALA A 24 -48.05 10.49 -7.27
CA ALA A 24 -47.87 10.43 -8.73
C ALA A 24 -46.57 11.10 -9.23
N LYS A 25 -45.89 11.89 -8.39
CA LYS A 25 -44.61 12.53 -8.75
C LYS A 25 -43.38 11.81 -8.20
N ALA A 26 -43.55 10.88 -7.25
CA ALA A 26 -42.45 10.18 -6.60
C ALA A 26 -41.60 9.33 -7.55
N HIS A 27 -42.19 8.77 -8.62
CA HIS A 27 -41.48 7.93 -9.59
C HIS A 27 -40.49 8.70 -10.49
N ASP A 28 -40.81 9.94 -10.88
CA ASP A 28 -39.96 10.76 -11.76
C ASP A 28 -38.76 11.35 -11.00
N TYR A 29 -38.98 11.80 -9.76
CA TYR A 29 -37.89 12.22 -8.86
C TYR A 29 -36.99 11.05 -8.44
N GLY A 30 -37.52 9.83 -8.34
CA GLY A 30 -36.74 8.62 -8.07
C GLY A 30 -35.78 8.29 -9.20
N ALA A 31 -36.24 8.27 -10.45
CA ALA A 31 -35.41 7.98 -11.62
C ALA A 31 -34.31 9.05 -11.82
N VAL A 32 -34.64 10.32 -11.61
CA VAL A 32 -33.65 11.41 -11.65
C VAL A 32 -32.66 11.31 -10.50
N GLY A 33 -33.11 10.96 -9.29
CA GLY A 33 -32.23 10.72 -8.14
C GLY A 33 -31.26 9.56 -8.36
N GLU A 34 -31.73 8.44 -8.93
CA GLU A 34 -30.90 7.30 -9.30
C GLU A 34 -29.87 7.67 -10.39
N LEU A 35 -30.28 8.45 -11.39
CA LEU A 35 -29.36 8.96 -12.41
C LEU A 35 -28.29 9.87 -11.79
N VAL A 36 -28.67 10.80 -10.92
CA VAL A 36 -27.73 11.70 -10.23
C VAL A 36 -26.74 10.90 -9.38
N ASN A 37 -27.21 9.90 -8.63
CA ASN A 37 -26.37 9.01 -7.84
C ASN A 37 -25.42 8.18 -8.71
N SER A 38 -25.89 7.68 -9.86
CA SER A 38 -25.07 6.95 -10.83
C SER A 38 -23.96 7.84 -11.43
N LEU A 39 -24.30 9.06 -11.84
CA LEU A 39 -23.33 10.04 -12.35
C LEU A 39 -22.33 10.47 -11.28
N HIS A 40 -22.80 10.64 -10.04
CA HIS A 40 -21.92 10.95 -8.91
C HIS A 40 -20.93 9.80 -8.66
N ARG A 41 -21.40 8.54 -8.61
CA ARG A 41 -20.54 7.36 -8.47
C ARG A 41 -19.53 7.25 -9.62
N GLN A 42 -19.95 7.52 -10.85
CA GLN A 42 -19.05 7.51 -12.01
C GLN A 42 -17.99 8.62 -11.92
N ARG A 43 -18.38 9.81 -11.45
CA ARG A 43 -17.44 10.91 -11.22
C ARG A 43 -16.41 10.54 -10.15
N VAL A 44 -16.87 10.03 -9.01
CA VAL A 44 -15.99 9.59 -7.92
C VAL A 44 -15.03 8.51 -8.41
N TYR A 45 -15.51 7.49 -9.14
CA TYR A 45 -14.66 6.46 -9.72
C TYR A 45 -13.55 7.04 -10.61
N ARG A 46 -13.89 8.02 -11.48
CA ARG A 46 -12.90 8.67 -12.36
C ARG A 46 -11.85 9.44 -11.55
N GLU A 47 -12.26 10.12 -10.49
CA GLU A 47 -11.35 10.88 -9.64
C GLU A 47 -10.43 9.97 -8.82
N VAL A 48 -10.96 8.89 -8.24
CA VAL A 48 -10.20 7.85 -7.54
C VAL A 48 -9.15 7.25 -8.49
N THR A 49 -9.59 6.84 -9.69
CA THR A 49 -8.72 6.29 -10.74
C THR A 49 -7.62 7.29 -11.14
N LEU A 50 -7.96 8.56 -11.33
CA LEU A 50 -7.01 9.59 -11.74
C LEU A 50 -6.00 9.91 -10.64
N ALA A 51 -6.45 10.01 -9.39
CA ALA A 51 -5.59 10.24 -8.24
C ALA A 51 -4.56 9.10 -8.09
N LEU A 52 -5.03 7.86 -8.19
CA LEU A 52 -4.18 6.68 -8.10
C LEU A 52 -3.20 6.59 -9.29
N ARG A 53 -3.67 6.77 -10.52
CA ARG A 53 -2.81 6.77 -11.73
C ARG A 53 -1.72 7.84 -11.64
N THR A 54 -2.06 9.04 -11.18
CA THR A 54 -1.09 10.14 -11.03
C THR A 54 -0.07 9.81 -9.94
N GLY A 55 -0.52 9.27 -8.80
CA GLY A 55 0.35 8.80 -7.73
C GLY A 55 1.32 7.72 -8.21
N LEU A 56 0.81 6.67 -8.87
CA LEU A 56 1.62 5.55 -9.34
C LEU A 56 2.62 5.96 -10.43
N ARG A 57 2.23 6.86 -11.35
CA ARG A 57 3.17 7.41 -12.34
C ARG A 57 4.38 8.05 -11.65
N ASP A 58 4.14 8.86 -10.62
CA ASP A 58 5.20 9.55 -9.89
C ASP A 58 6.00 8.57 -8.98
N ALA A 59 5.37 7.48 -8.52
CA ALA A 59 6.02 6.40 -7.77
C ALA A 59 6.95 5.53 -8.64
N ARG A 60 6.73 5.49 -9.96
CA ARG A 60 7.61 4.83 -10.95
C ARG A 60 8.78 5.70 -11.39
N ALA A 61 8.93 6.90 -10.83
CA ALA A 61 9.98 7.84 -11.24
C ALA A 61 11.38 7.35 -10.86
N GLU A 62 12.39 7.76 -11.62
CA GLU A 62 13.79 7.39 -11.39
C GLU A 62 14.40 8.06 -10.15
N PHE A 63 13.82 9.19 -9.73
CA PHE A 63 14.28 9.98 -8.61
C PHE A 63 13.47 9.71 -7.34
N SER A 64 14.18 9.37 -6.25
CA SER A 64 13.59 9.09 -4.94
C SER A 64 12.69 10.22 -4.41
N PHE A 65 13.01 11.49 -4.67
CA PHE A 65 12.17 12.60 -4.20
C PHE A 65 10.76 12.60 -4.82
N LEU A 66 10.62 12.19 -6.08
CA LEU A 66 9.33 12.05 -6.75
C LEU A 66 8.56 10.87 -6.15
N ARG A 67 9.25 9.75 -5.94
CA ARG A 67 8.66 8.55 -5.32
C ARG A 67 8.20 8.82 -3.89
N VAL A 68 9.00 9.46 -3.05
CA VAL A 68 8.62 9.89 -1.69
C VAL A 68 7.38 10.79 -1.70
N ARG A 69 7.33 11.78 -2.60
CA ARG A 69 6.15 12.65 -2.76
C ARG A 69 4.93 11.84 -3.17
N ALA A 70 5.09 10.91 -4.11
CA ALA A 70 4.03 10.05 -4.60
C ALA A 70 3.48 9.13 -3.51
N LEU A 71 4.36 8.42 -2.78
CA LEU A 71 3.99 7.52 -1.68
C LEU A 71 3.25 8.27 -0.57
N ARG A 72 3.66 9.49 -0.23
CA ARG A 72 2.90 10.35 0.71
C ARG A 72 1.50 10.68 0.19
N SER A 73 1.36 10.90 -1.11
CA SER A 73 0.07 11.16 -1.74
C SER A 73 -0.82 9.91 -1.74
N ILE A 74 -0.25 8.75 -2.09
CA ILE A 74 -0.94 7.45 -2.09
C ILE A 74 -1.37 7.09 -0.67
N LEU A 75 -0.51 7.24 0.33
CA LEU A 75 -0.85 6.95 1.73
C LEU A 75 -2.01 7.82 2.24
N LYS A 76 -2.02 9.12 1.89
CA LYS A 76 -3.14 10.02 2.19
C LYS A 76 -4.42 9.59 1.47
N PHE A 77 -4.30 9.17 0.22
CA PHE A 77 -5.41 8.64 -0.57
C PHE A 77 -6.00 7.37 0.07
N LEU A 78 -5.16 6.38 0.45
CA LEU A 78 -5.61 5.15 1.09
C LEU A 78 -6.33 5.43 2.42
N ARG A 79 -5.80 6.36 3.23
CA ARG A 79 -6.46 6.77 4.48
C ARG A 79 -7.85 7.36 4.24
N SER A 80 -7.99 8.16 3.19
CA SER A 80 -9.26 8.79 2.83
C SER A 80 -10.24 7.77 2.23
N VAL A 81 -9.76 6.80 1.46
CA VAL A 81 -10.56 5.69 0.93
C VAL A 81 -11.06 4.78 2.05
N ALA A 82 -10.28 4.59 3.11
CA ALA A 82 -10.65 3.77 4.26
C ALA A 82 -11.79 4.35 5.11
N GLU A 83 -12.26 5.59 4.82
CA GLU A 83 -13.32 6.24 5.59
C GLU A 83 -14.73 5.70 5.26
N SER A 84 -14.93 5.01 4.13
CA SER A 84 -16.24 4.43 3.76
C SER A 84 -16.14 3.12 2.96
N ASP A 85 -17.07 2.19 3.19
CA ASP A 85 -17.10 0.92 2.44
C ASP A 85 -17.26 1.13 0.93
N SER A 86 -18.05 2.13 0.53
CA SER A 86 -18.27 2.45 -0.88
C SER A 86 -16.99 2.88 -1.60
N THR A 87 -16.07 3.56 -0.92
CA THR A 87 -14.78 3.97 -1.48
C THR A 87 -13.77 2.83 -1.45
N ILE A 88 -13.83 1.95 -0.44
CA ILE A 88 -13.07 0.71 -0.41
C ILE A 88 -13.40 -0.15 -1.64
N ASP A 89 -14.69 -0.34 -1.94
CA ASP A 89 -15.13 -1.08 -3.12
C ASP A 89 -14.58 -0.49 -4.43
N LEU A 90 -14.55 0.85 -4.55
CA LEU A 90 -13.97 1.51 -5.71
C LEU A 90 -12.46 1.27 -5.80
N PHE A 91 -11.74 1.33 -4.67
CA PHE A 91 -10.32 1.00 -4.65
C PHE A 91 -10.07 -0.45 -5.06
N VAL A 92 -10.81 -1.41 -4.52
CA VAL A 92 -10.74 -2.82 -4.93
C VAL A 92 -10.93 -2.99 -6.44
N GLN A 93 -11.92 -2.31 -7.02
CA GLN A 93 -12.12 -2.30 -8.47
C GLN A 93 -10.92 -1.73 -9.23
N THR A 94 -10.29 -0.66 -8.73
CA THR A 94 -9.07 -0.12 -9.36
C THR A 94 -7.90 -1.11 -9.31
N GLN A 95 -7.78 -1.92 -8.26
CA GLN A 95 -6.70 -2.92 -8.12
C GLN A 95 -6.86 -4.12 -9.08
N SER A 96 -8.01 -4.27 -9.74
CA SER A 96 -8.19 -5.24 -10.83
C SER A 96 -7.55 -4.78 -12.16
N ILE A 97 -7.16 -3.51 -12.27
CA ILE A 97 -6.53 -2.94 -13.46
C ILE A 97 -5.01 -2.99 -13.27
N PRO A 98 -4.24 -3.74 -14.11
CA PRO A 98 -2.80 -3.93 -13.92
C PRO A 98 -1.99 -2.64 -13.78
N GLU A 99 -2.34 -1.60 -14.56
CA GLU A 99 -1.67 -0.29 -14.51
C GLU A 99 -1.85 0.46 -13.19
N LEU A 100 -2.88 0.10 -12.43
CA LEU A 100 -3.29 0.77 -11.18
C LEU A 100 -3.00 -0.08 -9.95
N GLN A 101 -2.38 -1.25 -10.12
CA GLN A 101 -1.96 -2.08 -9.01
C GLN A 101 -0.84 -1.39 -8.24
N VAL A 102 -1.05 -1.20 -6.95
CA VAL A 102 -0.08 -0.51 -6.08
C VAL A 102 1.07 -1.44 -5.72
N VAL A 103 0.76 -2.68 -5.34
CA VAL A 103 1.74 -3.64 -4.81
C VAL A 103 2.93 -3.85 -5.74
N PRO A 104 2.76 -4.17 -7.05
CA PRO A 104 3.90 -4.38 -7.94
C PRO A 104 4.80 -3.14 -8.03
N VAL A 105 4.21 -1.94 -8.07
CA VAL A 105 4.96 -0.69 -8.15
C VAL A 105 5.84 -0.47 -6.92
N LEU A 106 5.36 -0.84 -5.72
CA LEU A 106 6.17 -0.74 -4.50
C LEU A 106 7.39 -1.66 -4.57
N PHE A 107 7.22 -2.91 -4.97
CA PHE A 107 8.30 -3.89 -5.05
C PHE A 107 9.29 -3.58 -6.17
N GLU A 108 8.84 -3.05 -7.30
CA GLU A 108 9.71 -2.71 -8.43
C GLU A 108 10.54 -1.44 -8.20
N HIS A 109 10.00 -0.44 -7.50
CA HIS A 109 10.60 0.90 -7.45
C HIS A 109 11.05 1.38 -6.08
N SER A 110 10.51 0.85 -4.98
CA SER A 110 10.79 1.37 -3.64
C SER A 110 11.30 0.32 -2.66
N LEU A 111 10.83 -0.94 -2.77
CA LEU A 111 11.24 -2.06 -1.92
C LEU A 111 12.22 -3.01 -2.62
N LYS A 112 12.63 -2.70 -3.85
CA LYS A 112 13.62 -3.51 -4.57
C LYS A 112 14.93 -3.54 -3.79
N GLU A 113 15.44 -4.73 -3.53
CA GLU A 113 16.74 -4.89 -2.92
C GLU A 113 17.82 -4.37 -3.87
N SER A 114 18.68 -3.50 -3.35
CA SER A 114 19.82 -2.97 -4.11
C SER A 114 20.79 -4.08 -4.57
N GLY A 115 20.67 -5.31 -4.05
CA GLY A 115 21.53 -6.43 -4.41
C GLY A 115 21.46 -6.86 -5.89
N ASP A 116 20.30 -6.76 -6.53
CA ASP A 116 20.11 -7.34 -7.88
C ASP A 116 20.62 -6.45 -9.02
N ASP A 117 20.74 -5.14 -8.81
CA ASP A 117 21.27 -4.21 -9.85
C ASP A 117 22.74 -3.84 -9.65
N TYR A 118 23.31 -4.05 -8.45
CA TYR A 118 24.74 -3.85 -8.20
C TYR A 118 25.57 -5.15 -8.35
N SER A 119 24.94 -6.31 -8.48
CA SER A 119 25.61 -7.60 -8.65
C SER A 119 25.68 -8.12 -10.09
N ASP A 120 25.07 -7.43 -11.07
CA ASP A 120 25.29 -7.71 -12.50
C ASP A 120 25.75 -6.44 -13.22
N ASN A 121 27.01 -6.46 -13.66
CA ASN A 121 27.82 -5.35 -14.18
C ASN A 121 28.38 -4.36 -13.16
N ARG A 122 29.43 -4.86 -12.47
CA ARG A 122 30.63 -4.08 -12.17
C ARG A 122 30.96 -3.12 -13.32
N VAL A 123 31.42 -1.94 -12.95
CA VAL A 123 32.09 -0.89 -13.75
C VAL A 123 33.23 -1.47 -14.62
N GLY A 124 32.90 -2.25 -15.65
CA GLY A 124 33.86 -3.14 -16.27
C GLY A 124 33.55 -3.59 -17.69
N ASP A 125 32.60 -2.95 -18.38
CA ASP A 125 32.55 -3.10 -19.83
C ASP A 125 32.13 -1.80 -20.54
N LEU A 126 33.13 -1.16 -21.16
CA LEU A 126 32.98 0.02 -22.03
C LEU A 126 32.85 -0.38 -23.51
N SER A 127 32.57 -1.65 -23.84
CA SER A 127 32.58 -2.16 -25.22
C SER A 127 31.35 -1.85 -26.09
N HIS A 128 30.38 -1.04 -25.63
CA HIS A 128 29.12 -0.77 -26.39
C HIS A 128 28.79 0.72 -26.61
N ILE A 129 29.80 1.57 -26.80
CA ILE A 129 29.72 3.05 -26.90
C ILE A 129 28.74 3.62 -27.98
N LEU A 130 28.14 2.84 -28.88
CA LEU A 130 27.14 3.34 -29.84
C LEU A 130 26.06 2.29 -30.13
N GLY A 131 24.89 2.37 -29.47
CA GLY A 131 23.69 1.67 -29.95
C GLY A 131 22.75 1.01 -28.93
N VAL A 132 22.90 1.22 -27.62
CA VAL A 132 21.99 0.65 -26.62
C VAL A 132 21.26 1.77 -25.86
N GLU A 133 19.94 1.62 -25.68
CA GLU A 133 19.14 2.52 -24.86
C GLU A 133 19.77 2.66 -23.46
N PRO A 134 19.90 3.89 -22.92
CA PRO A 134 20.50 4.09 -21.61
C PRO A 134 19.74 3.27 -20.55
N LYS A 135 20.44 2.36 -19.86
CA LYS A 135 19.89 1.63 -18.71
C LYS A 135 19.42 2.69 -17.70
N LYS A 136 18.12 2.73 -17.44
CA LYS A 136 17.51 3.71 -16.51
C LYS A 136 18.12 3.52 -15.13
N LEU A 137 19.03 4.43 -14.76
CA LEU A 137 19.63 4.45 -13.43
C LEU A 137 18.58 4.94 -12.45
N THR A 138 17.87 4.01 -11.82
CA THR A 138 16.98 4.33 -10.71
C THR A 138 17.82 4.65 -9.48
N SER A 139 17.60 5.84 -8.91
CA SER A 139 18.24 6.19 -7.64
C SER A 139 17.84 5.18 -6.54
N PRO A 140 18.77 4.77 -5.66
CA PRO A 140 18.46 3.82 -4.59
C PRO A 140 17.41 4.40 -3.63
N SER A 141 16.59 3.53 -3.05
CA SER A 141 15.56 3.92 -2.10
C SER A 141 16.16 4.48 -0.82
N THR A 142 15.73 5.68 -0.46
CA THR A 142 16.07 6.29 0.83
C THR A 142 15.26 5.64 1.97
N ASP A 143 15.75 5.74 3.20
CA ASP A 143 15.06 5.19 4.38
C ASP A 143 13.62 5.74 4.52
N ALA A 144 13.42 7.03 4.30
CA ALA A 144 12.10 7.66 4.29
C ALA A 144 11.18 7.13 3.18
N GLU A 145 11.74 6.76 2.02
CA GLU A 145 10.99 6.14 0.93
C GLU A 145 10.53 4.75 1.31
N VAL A 146 11.43 3.93 1.86
CA VAL A 146 11.14 2.57 2.32
C VAL A 146 10.06 2.58 3.40
N ALA A 147 10.19 3.42 4.42
CA ALA A 147 9.18 3.54 5.48
C ALA A 147 7.79 3.94 4.95
N LEU A 148 7.74 4.82 3.94
CA LEU A 148 6.48 5.19 3.29
C LEU A 148 5.92 4.05 2.43
N ALA A 149 6.77 3.34 1.69
CA ALA A 149 6.36 2.22 0.87
C ALA A 149 5.78 1.08 1.72
N LEU A 150 6.39 0.78 2.86
CA LEU A 150 5.89 -0.21 3.83
C LEU A 150 4.51 0.17 4.38
N ARG A 151 4.30 1.45 4.75
CA ARG A 151 2.97 1.92 5.18
C ARG A 151 1.92 1.91 4.07
N VAL A 152 2.32 2.16 2.82
CA VAL A 152 1.41 2.03 1.67
C VAL A 152 1.06 0.56 1.45
N LEU A 153 2.04 -0.35 1.57
CA LEU A 153 1.83 -1.79 1.46
C LEU A 153 0.87 -2.30 2.54
N GLU A 154 1.10 -1.93 3.79
CA GLU A 154 0.22 -2.20 4.94
C GLU A 154 -1.23 -1.79 4.60
N GLY A 155 -1.44 -0.52 4.23
CA GLY A 155 -2.77 -0.03 3.86
C GLY A 155 -3.40 -0.78 2.68
N CYS A 156 -2.63 -1.21 1.69
CA CYS A 156 -3.15 -1.99 0.56
C CYS A 156 -3.60 -3.39 0.98
N CYS A 157 -2.87 -4.05 1.88
CA CYS A 157 -3.22 -5.38 2.38
C CYS A 157 -4.46 -5.34 3.28
N LEU A 158 -4.59 -4.28 4.10
CA LEU A 158 -5.76 -4.08 4.96
C LEU A 158 -7.04 -3.76 4.18
N LEU A 159 -6.93 -3.04 3.06
CA LEU A 159 -8.10 -2.62 2.26
C LEU A 159 -8.48 -3.62 1.16
N HIS A 160 -7.56 -4.49 0.73
CA HIS A 160 -7.77 -5.38 -0.40
C HIS A 160 -7.00 -6.70 -0.21
N PRO A 161 -7.68 -7.80 0.17
CA PRO A 161 -7.03 -9.08 0.48
C PRO A 161 -6.15 -9.65 -0.65
N GLN A 162 -6.52 -9.43 -1.91
CA GLN A 162 -5.71 -9.90 -3.05
C GLN A 162 -4.38 -9.14 -3.17
N SER A 163 -4.23 -7.96 -2.55
CA SER A 163 -2.94 -7.29 -2.41
C SER A 163 -1.93 -8.16 -1.68
N THR A 164 -2.37 -8.92 -0.67
CA THR A 164 -1.53 -9.86 0.09
C THR A 164 -1.03 -11.00 -0.81
N ALA A 165 -1.89 -11.51 -1.70
CA ALA A 165 -1.50 -12.52 -2.67
C ALA A 165 -0.53 -11.99 -3.73
N LEU A 166 -0.73 -10.75 -4.21
CA LEU A 166 0.22 -10.10 -5.12
C LEU A 166 1.57 -9.88 -4.43
N ALA A 167 1.58 -9.45 -3.17
CA ALA A 167 2.81 -9.24 -2.42
C ALA A 167 3.59 -10.56 -2.26
N HIS A 168 2.90 -11.67 -2.01
CA HIS A 168 3.51 -13.00 -1.97
C HIS A 168 4.26 -13.34 -3.27
N GLN A 169 3.69 -13.00 -4.44
CA GLN A 169 4.35 -13.22 -5.74
C GLN A 169 5.67 -12.44 -5.90
N HIS A 170 5.85 -11.36 -5.13
CA HIS A 170 7.07 -10.57 -5.08
C HIS A 170 8.01 -10.97 -3.92
N ASN A 171 7.85 -12.17 -3.35
CA ASN A 171 8.62 -12.65 -2.20
C ASN A 171 8.61 -11.66 -1.03
N ALA A 172 7.46 -11.03 -0.77
CA ALA A 172 7.35 -9.92 0.18
C ALA A 172 7.94 -10.22 1.56
N ILE A 173 7.73 -11.44 2.08
CA ILE A 173 8.26 -11.83 3.38
C ILE A 173 9.78 -11.74 3.41
N GLN A 174 10.49 -12.30 2.43
CA GLN A 174 11.95 -12.25 2.37
C GLN A 174 12.46 -10.82 2.27
N VAL A 175 11.83 -10.00 1.41
CA VAL A 175 12.19 -8.59 1.23
C VAL A 175 12.02 -7.81 2.55
N LEU A 176 10.91 -8.01 3.25
CA LEU A 176 10.63 -7.33 4.51
C LEU A 176 11.57 -7.82 5.62
N MET A 177 11.89 -9.12 5.69
CA MET A 177 12.90 -9.63 6.63
C MET A 177 14.26 -8.98 6.39
N ASN A 178 14.68 -8.83 5.14
CA ASN A 178 15.93 -8.16 4.81
C ASN A 178 15.92 -6.68 5.21
N ILE A 179 14.79 -5.98 5.01
CA ILE A 179 14.61 -4.60 5.48
C ILE A 179 14.66 -4.53 7.01
N LEU A 180 14.02 -5.47 7.71
CA LEU A 180 13.99 -5.56 9.16
C LEU A 180 15.40 -5.71 9.73
N SER A 181 16.24 -6.56 9.13
CA SER A 181 17.61 -6.80 9.62
C SER A 181 18.62 -5.71 9.22
N THR A 182 18.37 -4.94 8.14
CA THR A 182 19.36 -4.00 7.58
C THR A 182 19.08 -2.51 7.81
N ARG A 183 17.82 -2.12 8.07
CA ARG A 183 17.42 -0.71 8.13
C ARG A 183 17.22 -0.17 9.55
N GLY A 184 16.98 1.14 9.65
CA GLY A 184 16.84 1.87 10.90
C GLY A 184 15.54 1.59 11.65
N VAL A 185 15.45 2.17 12.86
CA VAL A 185 14.31 2.02 13.80
C VAL A 185 12.98 2.37 13.15
N LEU A 186 12.92 3.43 12.34
CA LEU A 186 11.67 3.93 11.75
C LEU A 186 11.14 2.99 10.67
N GLU A 187 12.04 2.43 9.86
CA GLU A 187 11.75 1.49 8.79
C GLU A 187 11.32 0.16 9.38
N GLN A 188 12.02 -0.29 10.43
CA GLN A 188 11.68 -1.52 11.14
C GLN A 188 10.27 -1.47 11.76
N GLY A 189 9.89 -0.33 12.37
CA GLY A 189 8.52 -0.16 12.88
C GLY A 189 7.47 -0.33 11.78
N ALA A 190 7.62 0.40 10.67
CA ALA A 190 6.74 0.26 9.51
C ALA A 190 6.79 -1.14 8.88
N CYS A 191 7.94 -1.82 8.96
CA CYS A 191 8.14 -3.15 8.44
C CYS A 191 7.37 -4.20 9.25
N LEU A 192 7.37 -4.07 10.58
CA LEU A 192 6.59 -4.95 11.46
C LEU A 192 5.09 -4.81 11.19
N ASP A 193 4.58 -3.58 11.07
CA ASP A 193 3.17 -3.33 10.76
C ASP A 193 2.78 -3.93 9.39
N ALA A 194 3.65 -3.79 8.39
CA ALA A 194 3.45 -4.39 7.06
C ALA A 194 3.54 -5.92 7.08
N LEU A 195 4.48 -6.51 7.84
CA LEU A 195 4.60 -7.96 8.01
C LEU A 195 3.33 -8.55 8.63
N ILE A 196 2.80 -7.91 9.68
CA ILE A 196 1.55 -8.34 10.31
C ILE A 196 0.42 -8.32 9.27
N SER A 197 0.26 -7.22 8.55
CA SER A 197 -0.79 -7.09 7.52
C SER A 197 -0.67 -8.10 6.39
N LEU A 198 0.55 -8.52 6.02
CA LEU A 198 0.79 -9.57 5.02
C LEU A 198 0.47 -10.98 5.53
N MET A 199 0.57 -11.21 6.84
CA MET A 199 0.33 -12.50 7.46
C MET A 199 -1.14 -12.69 7.88
N VAL A 200 -1.90 -11.60 8.05
CA VAL A 200 -3.34 -11.67 8.32
C VAL A 200 -4.02 -12.46 7.20
N ASP A 201 -4.68 -13.54 7.57
CA ASP A 201 -5.46 -14.43 6.69
C ASP A 201 -4.69 -15.02 5.49
N SER A 202 -3.34 -15.09 5.55
CA SER A 202 -2.51 -15.62 4.47
C SER A 202 -1.56 -16.72 4.96
N SER A 203 -1.98 -17.98 4.82
CA SER A 203 -1.17 -19.14 5.22
C SER A 203 0.15 -19.25 4.45
N SER A 204 0.17 -18.87 3.16
CA SER A 204 1.39 -18.87 2.35
C SER A 204 2.45 -17.92 2.92
N ASN A 205 2.04 -16.70 3.30
CA ASN A 205 2.95 -15.72 3.89
C ASN A 205 3.37 -16.12 5.31
N GLN A 206 2.49 -16.74 6.09
CA GLN A 206 2.83 -17.29 7.41
C GLN A 206 3.91 -18.38 7.31
N MET A 207 3.76 -19.33 6.38
CA MET A 207 4.77 -20.38 6.17
C MET A 207 6.10 -19.81 5.69
N ASP A 208 6.10 -18.81 4.82
CA ASP A 208 7.35 -18.18 4.39
C ASP A 208 8.03 -17.39 5.51
N PHE A 209 7.24 -16.79 6.41
CA PHE A 209 7.78 -16.12 7.60
C PHE A 209 8.44 -17.10 8.56
N GLU A 210 7.84 -18.27 8.76
CA GLU A 210 8.42 -19.36 9.54
C GLU A 210 9.72 -19.87 8.91
N LYS A 211 9.76 -20.10 7.58
CA LYS A 211 10.98 -20.53 6.87
C LYS A 211 12.13 -19.52 7.00
N CYS A 212 11.82 -18.24 7.11
CA CYS A 212 12.81 -17.18 7.32
C CYS A 212 13.23 -17.03 8.79
N ASN A 213 12.81 -17.92 9.70
CA ASN A 213 12.98 -17.79 11.15
C ASN A 213 12.48 -16.43 11.69
N GLY A 214 11.42 -15.88 11.08
CA GLY A 214 10.98 -14.50 11.35
C GLY A 214 10.65 -14.22 12.80
N ILE A 215 10.13 -15.21 13.54
CA ILE A 215 9.84 -15.09 14.98
C ILE A 215 11.13 -14.84 15.77
N MET A 216 12.23 -15.52 15.42
CA MET A 216 13.52 -15.40 16.12
C MET A 216 14.13 -14.02 15.86
N GLU A 217 14.20 -13.61 14.59
CA GLU A 217 14.70 -12.29 14.19
C GLU A 217 13.94 -11.15 14.87
N VAL A 218 12.60 -11.24 14.94
CA VAL A 218 11.79 -10.24 15.62
C VAL A 218 12.01 -10.26 17.14
N ALA A 219 12.14 -11.44 17.75
CA ALA A 219 12.41 -11.57 19.18
C ALA A 219 13.79 -10.99 19.56
N ASP A 220 14.80 -11.20 18.72
CA ASP A 220 16.15 -10.66 18.90
C ASP A 220 16.16 -9.14 18.71
N LEU A 221 15.43 -8.64 17.70
CA LEU A 221 15.25 -7.21 17.49
C LEU A 221 14.64 -6.50 18.73
N ILE A 222 13.63 -7.11 19.36
CA ILE A 222 12.98 -6.57 20.56
C ILE A 222 13.93 -6.62 21.76
N ARG A 223 14.75 -7.67 21.85
CA ARG A 223 15.71 -7.88 22.95
C ARG A 223 16.86 -6.89 22.90
N ASP A 224 17.37 -6.61 21.70
CA ASP A 224 18.48 -5.69 21.50
C ASP A 224 18.05 -4.22 21.69
N LYS A 225 16.77 -3.93 21.47
CA LYS A 225 16.21 -2.56 21.51
C LYS A 225 15.45 -2.23 22.79
N GLN A 226 15.90 -2.72 23.94
CA GLN A 226 15.27 -2.50 25.27
C GLN A 226 14.95 -1.03 25.67
N GLY A 227 15.29 -0.02 24.87
CA GLY A 227 14.96 1.39 25.10
C GLY A 227 13.85 2.01 24.24
N ASP A 228 13.30 1.33 23.23
CA ASP A 228 12.28 1.94 22.34
C ASP A 228 10.87 1.41 22.61
N GLU A 229 10.23 1.97 23.64
CA GLU A 229 8.84 1.69 24.07
C GLU A 229 7.83 1.72 22.90
N ASN A 230 8.09 2.55 21.88
CA ASN A 230 7.21 2.68 20.72
C ASN A 230 7.23 1.43 19.82
N LEU A 231 8.40 0.82 19.61
CA LEU A 231 8.51 -0.45 18.85
C LEU A 231 7.85 -1.60 19.62
N ARG A 232 8.00 -1.63 20.95
CA ARG A 232 7.33 -2.64 21.80
C ARG A 232 5.81 -2.48 21.79
N SER A 233 5.29 -1.26 21.90
CA SER A 233 3.84 -1.02 21.95
C SER A 233 3.14 -1.41 20.65
N CYS A 234 3.71 -1.02 19.49
CA CYS A 234 3.18 -1.39 18.17
C CYS A 234 3.20 -2.92 17.96
N PHE A 235 4.34 -3.56 18.24
CA PHE A 235 4.45 -5.01 18.08
C PHE A 235 3.54 -5.75 19.06
N VAL A 236 3.63 -5.49 20.36
CA VAL A 236 2.87 -6.23 21.39
C VAL A 236 1.36 -6.09 21.18
N SER A 237 0.84 -4.93 20.75
CA SER A 237 -0.61 -4.76 20.60
C SER A 237 -1.20 -5.51 19.40
N HIS A 238 -0.46 -5.68 18.30
CA HIS A 238 -0.96 -6.36 17.09
C HIS A 238 -0.43 -7.80 16.95
N ALA A 239 0.85 -8.04 17.25
CA ALA A 239 1.51 -9.35 17.15
C ALA A 239 0.94 -10.39 18.13
N MET A 240 0.60 -10.00 19.37
CA MET A 240 0.02 -10.93 20.35
C MET A 240 -1.33 -11.49 19.89
N ARG A 241 -2.03 -10.79 18.99
CA ARG A 241 -3.35 -11.20 18.48
C ARG A 241 -3.26 -12.10 17.25
N THR A 242 -2.22 -11.96 16.43
CA THR A 242 -2.05 -12.70 15.16
C THR A 242 -1.01 -13.82 15.24
N LEU A 243 0.08 -13.64 15.98
CA LEU A 243 1.12 -14.67 16.19
C LEU A 243 0.78 -15.62 17.35
N GLY A 244 -0.06 -15.21 18.30
CA GLY A 244 -0.56 -16.08 19.37
C GLY A 244 -1.35 -17.28 18.84
N ASP A 245 -2.07 -17.10 17.72
CA ASP A 245 -2.83 -18.16 17.06
C ASP A 245 -1.96 -19.12 16.23
N LEU A 246 -0.76 -18.69 15.82
CA LEU A 246 0.21 -19.54 15.11
C LEU A 246 0.92 -20.52 16.05
N GLN A 247 1.21 -20.12 17.30
CA GLN A 247 1.76 -21.05 18.29
C GLN A 247 0.74 -22.08 18.83
N TYR A 248 -0.56 -21.83 18.70
CA TYR A 248 -1.61 -22.73 19.22
C TYR A 248 -2.18 -23.70 18.16
N LYS A 249 -1.69 -23.65 16.91
CA LYS A 249 -2.12 -24.53 15.81
C LYS A 249 -1.05 -25.53 15.33
N SER A 250 0.10 -25.64 16.02
CA SER A 250 1.05 -26.76 15.87
C SER A 250 0.74 -27.91 16.84
#